data_AF-A0A5D2CAH9-F1
#
_entry.id   AF-A0A5D2CAH9-F1
#
_cell.length_a   1.000
_cell.length_b   1.000
_cell.length_c   1.000
_cell.angle_alpha   90.00
_cell.angle_beta   90.00
_cell.angle_gamma   90.00
#
_symmetry.space_group_name_H-M   'P 1'
#
loop_
_entity.id
_entity.type
_entity.pdbx_description
1 polymer ?
#
loop_
_entity_poly.entity_id
_entity_poly.type
_entity_poly.pdbx_seq_one_letter_code
_entity_poly.pdbx_strand_id
1 'polypeptide(L)'
;MGKMRRAMDLEPLQPLLKKFIGFLENEVLPSPLETSRPRAQLDRLPIWLGITSLLEFLEPPAFEEGILERYPIFLDIVLNHISGDSPEFSHAVSCLRELFKMLGCKLWLRATLSPSVMRNTLLGQCFHTRNEKMHKDIFDLFLPFLQSLEALQDGEHEKQRRHFLYFLLHQVPVSTNFSVLTRKTACKVLTIFWNMVDGNALYFLILSFFLL
;
A
#
# COMPACT_ATOMS: atom_id res chain seq x y z
N MET A 1 3.09 -23.76 -7.23
CA MET A 1 2.92 -23.91 -5.77
C MET A 1 1.51 -23.48 -5.41
N GLY A 2 0.83 -24.21 -4.52
CA GLY A 2 -0.47 -23.78 -3.98
C GLY A 2 -0.31 -22.60 -3.02
N LYS A 3 -1.40 -21.89 -2.69
CA LYS A 3 -1.39 -20.82 -1.69
C LYS A 3 -0.93 -21.36 -0.32
N MET A 4 -0.14 -20.57 0.40
CA MET A 4 0.32 -20.89 1.75
C MET A 4 -0.77 -20.45 2.73
N ARG A 5 -1.39 -21.41 3.39
CA ARG A 5 -2.62 -21.17 4.16
C ARG A 5 -2.36 -20.95 5.63
N ARG A 6 -1.31 -21.57 6.16
CA ARG A 6 -0.98 -21.59 7.60
C ARG A 6 0.44 -21.12 7.84
N ALA A 7 0.70 -20.62 9.04
CA ALA A 7 2.05 -20.21 9.46
C ALA A 7 3.09 -21.33 9.32
N MET A 8 2.68 -22.58 9.59
CA MET A 8 3.56 -23.75 9.46
C MET A 8 4.11 -23.94 8.04
N ASP A 9 3.35 -23.52 7.01
CA ASP A 9 3.78 -23.63 5.63
C ASP A 9 4.99 -22.72 5.37
N LEU A 10 5.13 -21.63 6.15
CA LEU A 10 6.24 -20.68 6.07
C LEU A 10 7.50 -21.11 6.82
N GLU A 11 7.45 -22.15 7.66
CA GLU A 11 8.60 -22.59 8.47
C GLU A 11 9.90 -22.78 7.67
N PRO A 12 9.88 -23.43 6.48
CA PRO A 12 11.09 -23.60 5.68
C PRO A 12 11.68 -22.27 5.18
N LEU A 13 10.88 -21.22 5.08
CA LEU A 13 11.26 -19.90 4.60
C LEU A 13 11.66 -18.94 5.73
N GLN A 14 11.45 -19.29 6.99
CA GLN A 14 11.73 -18.43 8.15
C GLN A 14 13.18 -17.93 8.21
N PRO A 15 14.22 -18.76 7.96
CA PRO A 15 15.60 -18.27 7.96
C PRO A 15 15.85 -17.21 6.87
N LEU A 16 15.20 -17.37 5.72
CA LEU A 16 15.31 -16.42 4.60
C LEU A 16 14.57 -15.12 4.91
N LEU A 17 13.35 -15.22 5.46
CA LEU A 17 12.55 -14.08 5.90
C LEU A 17 13.29 -13.23 6.92
N LYS A 18 13.86 -13.86 7.96
CA LYS A 18 14.68 -13.16 8.96
C LYS A 18 15.83 -12.39 8.32
N LYS A 19 16.51 -13.01 7.35
CA LYS A 19 17.61 -12.38 6.62
C LYS A 19 17.11 -11.18 5.80
N PHE A 20 16.02 -11.33 5.06
CA PHE A 20 15.45 -10.27 4.23
C PHE A 20 14.93 -9.09 5.04
N ILE A 21 14.18 -9.35 6.11
CA ILE A 21 13.65 -8.30 7.00
C ILE A 21 14.80 -7.56 7.67
N GLY A 22 15.83 -8.29 8.14
CA GLY A 22 17.03 -7.66 8.70
C GLY A 22 17.78 -6.78 7.69
N PHE A 23 17.83 -7.15 6.41
CA PHE A 23 18.41 -6.27 5.37
C PHE A 23 17.59 -5.00 5.14
N LEU A 24 16.27 -5.11 5.14
CA LEU A 24 15.40 -3.95 4.96
C LEU A 24 15.44 -3.00 6.17
N GLU A 25 15.58 -3.53 7.39
CA GLU A 25 15.65 -2.76 8.64
C GLU A 25 16.93 -1.93 8.75
N ASN A 26 18.10 -2.55 8.51
CA ASN A 26 19.41 -1.98 8.87
C ASN A 26 19.81 -0.67 8.15
N GLU A 27 19.10 -0.25 7.10
CA GLU A 27 19.39 1.01 6.40
C GLU A 27 18.21 2.01 6.46
N VAL A 28 17.13 1.69 7.18
CA VAL A 28 16.11 2.70 7.57
C VAL A 28 16.65 3.57 8.72
N LEU A 29 17.59 3.04 9.53
CA LEU A 29 18.34 3.83 10.50
C LEU A 29 19.59 4.44 9.83
N PRO A 30 19.89 5.74 10.04
CA PRO A 30 21.21 6.27 9.70
C PRO A 30 22.28 5.56 10.54
N SER A 31 23.15 4.78 9.91
CA SER A 31 24.29 4.15 10.57
C SER A 31 25.32 5.22 11.00
N PRO A 32 25.74 5.28 12.28
CA PRO A 32 26.78 6.23 12.73
C PRO A 32 28.22 5.80 12.41
N LEU A 33 28.46 4.67 11.72
CA LEU A 33 29.82 4.19 11.48
C LEU A 33 30.04 3.82 10.00
N GLU A 34 30.44 4.82 9.23
CA GLU A 34 31.26 4.58 8.05
C GLU A 34 32.68 4.19 8.46
N THR A 35 32.92 2.90 8.74
CA THR A 35 34.26 2.34 8.54
C THR A 35 34.19 0.88 8.14
N SER A 36 34.67 0.62 6.92
CA SER A 36 35.37 -0.61 6.50
C SER A 36 34.56 -1.92 6.37
N ARG A 37 34.03 -2.15 5.17
CA ARG A 37 34.26 -3.35 4.33
C ARG A 37 33.34 -3.30 3.10
N PRO A 38 33.80 -3.71 1.90
CA PRO A 38 32.92 -3.90 0.76
C PRO A 38 32.15 -5.21 0.98
N ARG A 39 31.14 -5.18 1.86
CA ARG A 39 30.08 -6.19 1.81
C ARG A 39 29.43 -5.95 0.46
N ALA A 40 29.39 -6.98 -0.40
CA ALA A 40 28.61 -6.93 -1.63
C ALA A 40 27.23 -6.36 -1.27
N GLN A 41 26.96 -5.11 -1.66
CA GLN A 41 25.68 -4.48 -1.42
C GLN A 41 24.67 -5.34 -2.14
N LEU A 42 23.91 -6.14 -1.39
CA LEU A 42 22.86 -6.93 -2.00
C LEU A 42 21.86 -5.91 -2.53
N ASP A 43 21.61 -5.94 -3.83
CA ASP A 43 20.62 -5.06 -4.44
C ASP A 43 19.29 -5.26 -3.71
N ARG A 44 18.72 -4.18 -3.15
CA ARG A 44 17.48 -4.20 -2.38
C ARG A 44 16.30 -4.60 -3.24
N LEU A 45 16.38 -4.31 -4.54
CA LEU A 45 15.33 -4.59 -5.51
C LEU A 45 14.93 -6.08 -5.53
N PRO A 46 15.85 -7.05 -5.69
CA PRO A 46 15.54 -8.48 -5.54
C PRO A 46 14.84 -8.85 -4.22
N ILE A 47 15.19 -8.22 -3.10
CA ILE A 47 14.59 -8.51 -1.79
C ILE A 47 13.13 -8.06 -1.78
N TRP A 48 12.88 -6.83 -2.20
CA TRP A 48 11.53 -6.26 -2.29
C TRP A 48 10.63 -7.05 -3.24
N LEU A 49 11.15 -7.44 -4.41
CA LEU A 49 10.43 -8.29 -5.37
C LEU A 49 10.12 -9.66 -4.77
N GLY A 50 11.09 -10.28 -4.08
CA GLY A 50 10.91 -11.55 -3.40
C GLY A 50 9.84 -11.49 -2.30
N ILE A 51 9.86 -10.44 -1.47
CA ILE A 51 8.85 -10.21 -0.42
C ILE A 51 7.48 -9.98 -1.05
N THR A 52 7.36 -9.07 -2.01
CA THR A 52 6.08 -8.77 -2.65
C THR A 52 5.47 -10.03 -3.27
N SER A 53 6.30 -10.81 -3.98
CA SER A 53 5.88 -12.09 -4.57
C SER A 53 5.40 -13.06 -3.49
N LEU A 54 6.13 -13.18 -2.38
CA LEU A 54 5.73 -14.04 -1.28
C LEU A 54 4.36 -13.63 -0.71
N LEU A 55 4.14 -12.34 -0.46
CA LEU A 55 2.86 -11.83 0.09
C LEU A 55 1.67 -12.20 -0.81
N GLU A 56 1.84 -12.16 -2.13
CA GLU A 56 0.79 -12.55 -3.08
C GLU A 56 0.39 -14.04 -2.99
N PHE A 57 1.27 -14.90 -2.45
CA PHE A 57 1.00 -16.33 -2.24
C PHE A 57 0.46 -16.66 -0.84
N LEU A 58 0.43 -15.70 0.10
CA LEU A 58 -0.06 -15.93 1.46
C LEU A 58 -1.58 -15.78 1.53
N GLU A 59 -2.21 -16.63 2.33
CA GLU A 59 -3.54 -16.35 2.88
C GLU A 59 -3.40 -15.56 4.21
N PRO A 60 -4.44 -14.83 4.64
CA PRO A 60 -4.36 -13.96 5.82
C PRO A 60 -3.81 -14.64 7.09
N PRO A 61 -4.19 -15.88 7.46
CA PRO A 61 -3.65 -16.53 8.66
C PRO A 61 -2.14 -16.80 8.57
N ALA A 62 -1.65 -17.24 7.41
CA ALA A 62 -0.21 -17.45 7.20
C ALA A 62 0.57 -16.15 7.32
N PHE A 63 0.01 -15.04 6.85
CA PHE A 63 0.64 -13.73 6.95
C PHE A 63 0.66 -13.19 8.39
N GLU A 64 -0.46 -13.22 9.10
CA GLU A 64 -0.56 -12.70 10.46
C GLU A 64 0.37 -13.46 11.41
N GLU A 65 0.25 -14.78 11.49
CA GLU A 65 1.02 -15.62 12.43
C GLU A 65 2.47 -15.89 11.93
N GLY A 66 2.65 -16.03 10.61
CA GLY A 66 3.92 -16.44 10.03
C GLY A 66 4.89 -15.28 9.75
N ILE A 67 4.38 -14.05 9.61
CA ILE A 67 5.20 -12.86 9.36
C ILE A 67 4.98 -11.80 10.45
N LEU A 68 3.76 -11.30 10.64
CA LEU A 68 3.55 -10.15 11.54
C LEU A 68 3.84 -10.45 13.01
N GLU A 69 3.44 -11.62 13.52
CA GLU A 69 3.73 -12.01 14.90
C GLU A 69 5.22 -12.27 15.13
N ARG A 70 5.93 -12.82 14.13
CA ARG A 70 7.36 -13.14 14.22
C ARG A 70 8.26 -11.94 13.98
N TYR A 71 7.83 -11.02 13.12
CA TYR A 71 8.59 -9.86 12.67
C TYR A 71 7.68 -8.61 12.67
N PRO A 72 7.26 -8.12 13.84
CA PRO A 72 6.33 -6.99 13.95
C PRO A 72 6.85 -5.72 13.25
N ILE A 73 8.18 -5.54 13.22
CA ILE A 73 8.85 -4.43 12.54
C ILE A 73 8.64 -4.40 11.02
N PHE A 74 8.19 -5.51 10.42
CA PHE A 74 7.98 -5.58 8.97
C PHE A 74 6.98 -4.52 8.48
N LEU A 75 5.92 -4.27 9.24
CA LEU A 75 4.96 -3.22 8.89
C LEU A 75 5.61 -1.84 8.89
N ASP A 76 6.37 -1.51 9.94
CA ASP A 76 7.05 -0.21 10.05
C ASP A 76 8.07 -0.01 8.93
N ILE A 77 8.81 -1.05 8.53
CA ILE A 77 9.70 -1.01 7.38
C ILE A 77 8.93 -0.58 6.12
N VAL A 78 7.79 -1.21 5.83
CA VAL A 78 6.97 -0.86 4.65
C VAL A 78 6.48 0.58 4.76
N LEU A 79 5.94 0.98 5.92
CA LEU A 79 5.39 2.32 6.14
C LEU A 79 6.45 3.42 6.02
N ASN A 80 7.67 3.18 6.52
CA ASN A 80 8.77 4.13 6.42
C ASN A 80 9.14 4.41 4.95
N HIS A 81 9.21 3.36 4.11
CA HIS A 81 9.50 3.52 2.67
C HIS A 81 8.34 4.15 1.88
N ILE A 82 7.09 4.08 2.39
CA ILE A 82 5.97 4.86 1.84
C ILE A 82 6.14 6.35 2.15
N SER A 83 6.57 6.68 3.37
CA SER A 83 6.64 8.07 3.85
C SER A 83 7.87 8.85 3.36
N GLY A 84 8.91 8.16 2.88
CA GLY A 84 10.16 8.78 2.40
C GLY A 84 10.23 8.98 0.89
N ASP A 85 11.25 9.74 0.45
CA ASP A 85 11.66 9.84 -0.96
C ASP A 85 12.62 8.67 -1.29
N SER A 86 12.05 7.46 -1.36
CA SER A 86 12.79 6.21 -1.53
C SER A 86 12.68 5.70 -2.97
N PRO A 87 13.78 5.23 -3.58
CA PRO A 87 13.72 4.56 -4.89
C PRO A 87 12.90 3.26 -4.84
N GLU A 88 12.67 2.71 -3.66
CA GLU A 88 11.85 1.54 -3.41
C GLU A 88 10.36 1.84 -3.17
N PHE A 89 9.92 3.10 -3.30
CA PHE A 89 8.54 3.52 -3.05
C PHE A 89 7.50 2.64 -3.76
N SER A 90 7.67 2.34 -5.06
CA SER A 90 6.75 1.47 -5.81
C SER A 90 6.64 0.05 -5.23
N HIS A 91 7.73 -0.47 -4.67
CA HIS A 91 7.73 -1.78 -4.03
C HIS A 91 7.06 -1.74 -2.66
N ALA A 92 7.30 -0.69 -1.90
CA ALA A 92 6.60 -0.45 -0.64
C ALA A 92 5.08 -0.30 -0.88
N VAL A 93 4.66 0.41 -1.93
CA VAL A 93 3.25 0.54 -2.34
C VAL A 93 2.65 -0.82 -2.71
N SER A 94 3.40 -1.64 -3.44
CA SER A 94 2.94 -3.00 -3.79
C SER A 94 2.81 -3.90 -2.57
N CYS A 95 3.75 -3.84 -1.63
CA CYS A 95 3.64 -4.54 -0.35
C CYS A 95 2.43 -4.03 0.45
N LEU A 96 2.29 -2.72 0.60
CA LEU A 96 1.18 -2.09 1.31
C LEU A 96 -0.19 -2.50 0.74
N ARG A 97 -0.30 -2.65 -0.59
CA ARG A 97 -1.51 -3.17 -1.24
C ARG A 97 -1.84 -4.59 -0.76
N GLU A 98 -0.87 -5.50 -0.72
CA GLU A 98 -1.10 -6.85 -0.21
C GLU A 98 -1.41 -6.87 1.29
N LEU A 99 -0.78 -5.98 2.07
CA LEU A 99 -1.11 -5.80 3.49
C LEU A 99 -2.58 -5.41 3.70
N PHE A 100 -3.09 -4.43 2.96
CA PHE A 100 -4.51 -4.08 3.05
C PHE A 100 -5.43 -5.19 2.55
N LYS A 101 -5.06 -5.93 1.50
CA LYS A 101 -5.87 -7.07 1.04
C LYS A 101 -5.99 -8.16 2.10
N MET A 102 -4.93 -8.43 2.86
CA MET A 102 -4.91 -9.49 3.87
C MET A 102 -5.53 -9.04 5.20
N LEU A 103 -5.23 -7.81 5.65
CA LEU A 103 -5.64 -7.33 6.97
C LEU A 103 -6.90 -6.46 6.95
N GLY A 104 -7.23 -5.86 5.81
CA GLY A 104 -8.29 -4.86 5.71
C GLY A 104 -8.06 -3.70 6.67
N CYS A 105 -9.10 -3.31 7.41
CA CYS A 105 -9.02 -2.24 8.40
C CYS A 105 -8.20 -2.59 9.65
N LYS A 106 -7.92 -3.87 9.93
CA LYS A 106 -7.07 -4.25 11.07
C LYS A 106 -5.64 -3.70 10.95
N LEU A 107 -5.21 -3.37 9.73
CA LEU A 107 -3.91 -2.74 9.49
C LEU A 107 -3.78 -1.44 10.31
N TRP A 108 -4.85 -0.66 10.42
CA TRP A 108 -4.86 0.61 11.15
C TRP A 108 -4.62 0.46 12.65
N LEU A 109 -4.89 -0.72 13.23
CA LEU A 109 -4.60 -1.00 14.64
C LEU A 109 -3.09 -1.18 14.91
N ARG A 110 -2.32 -1.49 13.87
CA ARG A 110 -0.87 -1.77 13.95
C ARG A 110 -0.04 -0.69 13.27
N ALA A 111 -0.65 0.15 12.43
CA ALA A 111 0.06 1.14 11.64
C ALA A 111 0.55 2.31 12.51
N THR A 112 1.82 2.66 12.35
CA THR A 112 2.44 3.86 12.94
C THR A 112 2.16 5.12 12.13
N LEU A 113 1.80 4.98 10.85
CA LEU A 113 1.46 6.08 9.95
C LEU A 113 -0.05 6.35 9.94
N SER A 114 -0.43 7.61 10.18
CA SER A 114 -1.85 7.99 10.15
C SER A 114 -2.44 7.94 8.73
N PRO A 115 -3.75 7.69 8.58
CA PRO A 115 -4.43 7.69 7.28
C PRO A 115 -4.22 8.98 6.47
N SER A 116 -4.17 10.13 7.16
CA SER A 116 -3.99 11.43 6.52
C SER A 116 -2.59 11.66 5.96
N VAL A 117 -1.55 11.23 6.69
CA VAL A 117 -0.18 11.28 6.21
C VAL A 117 -0.01 10.33 5.03
N MET A 118 -0.51 9.09 5.14
CA MET A 118 -0.43 8.13 4.05
C MET A 118 -1.13 8.62 2.78
N ARG A 119 -2.34 9.20 2.90
CA ARG A 119 -3.03 9.85 1.79
C ARG A 119 -2.17 10.96 1.18
N ASN A 120 -1.67 11.88 2.00
CA ASN A 120 -0.89 13.02 1.50
C ASN A 120 0.33 12.57 0.71
N THR A 121 1.03 11.54 1.19
CA THR A 121 2.19 11.00 0.47
C THR A 121 1.78 10.35 -0.85
N LEU A 122 0.76 9.49 -0.86
CA LEU A 122 0.30 8.82 -2.09
C LEU A 122 -0.18 9.83 -3.15
N LEU A 123 -1.04 10.78 -2.75
CA LEU A 123 -1.56 11.81 -3.66
C LEU A 123 -0.46 12.77 -4.11
N GLY A 124 0.45 13.14 -3.20
CA GLY A 124 1.62 13.95 -3.51
C GLY A 124 2.46 13.28 -4.60
N GLN A 125 2.79 12.00 -4.44
CA GLN A 125 3.57 11.24 -5.43
C GLN A 125 2.87 11.19 -6.80
N CYS A 126 1.54 11.07 -6.82
CA CYS A 126 0.78 11.14 -8.07
C CYS A 126 0.98 12.47 -8.83
N PHE A 127 1.10 13.60 -8.14
CA PHE A 127 1.30 14.90 -8.77
C PHE A 127 2.75 15.23 -9.11
N HIS A 128 3.73 14.66 -8.41
CA HIS A 128 5.15 14.92 -8.66
C HIS A 128 5.76 14.00 -9.73
N THR A 129 5.00 13.00 -10.20
CA THR A 129 5.45 12.08 -11.24
C THR A 129 4.62 12.16 -12.51
N ARG A 130 5.25 11.81 -13.63
CA ARG A 130 4.57 11.47 -14.90
C ARG A 130 4.76 9.99 -15.28
N ASN A 131 5.24 9.18 -14.33
CA ASN A 131 5.49 7.77 -14.55
C ASN A 131 4.18 6.98 -14.44
N GLU A 132 3.67 6.52 -15.59
CA GLU A 132 2.43 5.74 -15.67
C GLU A 132 2.48 4.43 -14.87
N LYS A 133 3.66 3.79 -14.77
CA LYS A 133 3.84 2.59 -13.94
C LYS A 133 3.63 2.92 -12.46
N MET A 134 4.22 4.02 -11.98
CA MET A 134 4.05 4.42 -10.57
C MET A 134 2.61 4.83 -10.27
N HIS A 135 1.93 5.52 -11.19
CA HIS A 135 0.50 5.80 -11.05
C HIS A 135 -0.32 4.53 -10.95
N LYS A 136 -0.03 3.52 -11.79
CA LYS A 136 -0.69 2.22 -11.73
C LYS A 136 -0.49 1.55 -10.37
N ASP A 137 0.75 1.50 -9.87
CA ASP A 137 1.05 0.87 -8.58
C ASP A 137 0.26 1.54 -7.44
N ILE A 138 0.23 2.88 -7.41
CA ILE A 138 -0.54 3.66 -6.43
C ILE A 138 -2.05 3.43 -6.58
N PHE A 139 -2.58 3.42 -7.81
CA PHE A 139 -4.02 3.30 -8.02
C PHE A 139 -4.52 1.88 -7.73
N ASP A 140 -3.70 0.86 -7.98
CA ASP A 140 -4.01 -0.53 -7.61
C ASP A 140 -4.06 -0.71 -6.07
N LEU A 141 -3.42 0.19 -5.28
CA LEU A 141 -3.55 0.27 -3.82
C LEU A 141 -4.84 0.98 -3.36
N PHE A 142 -5.38 1.94 -4.13
CA PHE A 142 -6.50 2.76 -3.66
C PHE A 142 -7.77 1.98 -3.33
N LEU A 143 -8.09 0.92 -4.08
CA LEU A 143 -9.28 0.13 -3.79
C LEU A 143 -9.23 -0.54 -2.40
N PRO A 144 -8.22 -1.37 -2.06
CA PRO A 144 -8.14 -1.96 -0.73
C PRO A 144 -7.93 -0.92 0.38
N PHE A 145 -7.27 0.21 0.07
CA PHE A 145 -7.19 1.34 0.99
C PHE A 145 -8.58 1.93 1.31
N LEU A 146 -9.36 2.29 0.29
CA LEU A 146 -10.70 2.87 0.45
C LEU A 146 -11.63 1.92 1.21
N GLN A 147 -11.56 0.63 0.93
CA GLN A 147 -12.30 -0.40 1.68
C GLN A 147 -11.94 -0.42 3.16
N SER A 148 -10.65 -0.26 3.47
CA SER A 148 -10.18 -0.22 4.87
C SER A 148 -10.69 1.03 5.61
N LEU A 149 -10.82 2.17 4.92
CA LEU A 149 -11.37 3.40 5.49
C LEU A 149 -12.89 3.27 5.71
N GLU A 150 -13.60 2.68 4.73
CA GLU A 150 -15.05 2.46 4.80
C GLU A 150 -15.45 1.65 6.03
N ALA A 151 -14.67 0.61 6.35
CA ALA A 151 -14.98 -0.33 7.42
C ALA A 151 -14.89 0.26 8.84
N LEU A 152 -14.16 1.36 9.05
CA LEU A 152 -13.97 1.93 10.40
C LEU A 152 -15.02 2.99 10.77
N GLN A 153 -15.71 3.59 9.78
CA GLN A 153 -16.80 4.57 9.95
C GLN A 153 -16.56 5.67 11.01
N ASP A 154 -15.31 6.02 11.31
CA ASP A 154 -14.98 7.14 12.18
C ASP A 154 -14.77 8.43 11.38
N GLY A 155 -14.87 9.58 12.05
CA GLY A 155 -14.82 10.88 11.38
C GLY A 155 -13.51 11.17 10.63
N GLU A 156 -12.38 10.62 11.07
CA GLU A 156 -11.09 10.86 10.41
C GLU A 156 -10.94 9.99 9.16
N HIS A 157 -11.28 8.71 9.23
CA HIS A 157 -11.26 7.78 8.10
C HIS A 157 -12.29 8.17 7.05
N GLU A 158 -13.49 8.58 7.46
CA GLU A 158 -14.53 9.10 6.56
C GLU A 158 -14.04 10.36 5.82
N LYS A 159 -13.39 11.27 6.56
CA LYS A 159 -12.75 12.45 5.97
C LYS A 159 -11.67 12.05 4.97
N GLN A 160 -10.81 11.08 5.27
CA GLN A 160 -9.77 10.64 4.33
C GLN A 160 -10.36 10.01 3.08
N ARG A 161 -11.43 9.22 3.24
CA ARG A 161 -12.16 8.58 2.13
C ARG A 161 -12.70 9.64 1.18
N ARG A 162 -13.38 10.67 1.69
CA ARG A 162 -13.90 11.78 0.87
C ARG A 162 -12.78 12.48 0.08
N HIS A 163 -11.60 12.67 0.66
CA HIS A 163 -10.47 13.26 -0.06
C HIS A 163 -9.95 12.39 -1.20
N PHE A 164 -9.85 11.07 -1.01
CA PHE A 164 -9.48 10.16 -2.10
C PHE A 164 -10.52 10.16 -3.22
N LEU A 165 -11.81 10.12 -2.87
CA LEU A 165 -12.89 10.18 -3.85
C LEU A 165 -12.86 11.50 -4.63
N TYR A 166 -12.64 12.62 -3.94
CA TYR A 166 -12.49 13.92 -4.57
C TYR A 166 -11.29 13.96 -5.54
N PHE A 167 -10.14 13.44 -5.13
CA PHE A 167 -8.95 13.33 -5.99
C PHE A 167 -9.26 12.54 -7.27
N LEU A 168 -9.88 11.36 -7.15
CA LEU A 168 -10.20 10.49 -8.28
C LEU A 168 -11.26 11.10 -9.22
N LEU A 169 -12.27 11.77 -8.67
CA LEU A 169 -13.39 12.35 -9.43
C LEU A 169 -13.04 13.68 -10.10
N HIS A 170 -12.32 14.55 -9.39
CA HIS A 170 -12.16 15.94 -9.82
C HIS A 170 -10.74 16.29 -10.24
N GLN A 171 -9.71 15.66 -9.68
CA GLN A 171 -8.33 16.05 -9.94
C GLN A 171 -7.67 15.18 -11.02
N VAL A 172 -7.89 13.87 -10.99
CA VAL A 172 -7.32 12.95 -11.99
C VAL A 172 -7.78 13.24 -13.42
N PRO A 173 -9.08 13.51 -13.70
CA PRO A 173 -9.54 13.70 -15.08
C PRO A 173 -9.00 14.97 -15.75
N VAL A 174 -8.76 16.02 -14.97
CA VAL A 174 -8.39 17.36 -15.49
C VAL A 174 -6.89 17.62 -15.50
N SER A 175 -6.11 16.91 -14.68
CA SER A 175 -4.66 17.12 -14.60
C SER A 175 -3.92 16.50 -15.78
N THR A 176 -2.97 17.24 -16.33
CA THR A 176 -2.07 16.81 -17.40
C THR A 176 -1.01 15.80 -16.94
N ASN A 177 -0.86 15.59 -15.63
CA ASN A 177 0.11 14.63 -15.10
C ASN A 177 -0.35 13.18 -15.32
N PHE A 178 -1.66 12.95 -15.50
CA PHE A 178 -2.21 11.61 -15.67
C PHE A 178 -2.46 11.29 -17.13
N SER A 179 -1.98 10.12 -17.57
CA SER A 179 -2.27 9.60 -18.89
C SER A 179 -3.73 9.20 -19.05
N VAL A 180 -4.15 8.98 -20.30
CA VAL A 180 -5.49 8.44 -20.60
C VAL A 180 -5.72 7.09 -19.91
N LEU A 181 -4.70 6.24 -19.83
CA LEU A 181 -4.80 4.94 -19.17
C LEU A 181 -4.96 5.11 -17.66
N THR A 182 -4.17 5.96 -17.02
CA THR A 182 -4.28 6.26 -15.59
C THR A 182 -5.67 6.79 -15.23
N ARG A 183 -6.24 7.68 -16.05
CA ARG A 183 -7.62 8.17 -15.86
C ARG A 183 -8.66 7.06 -15.94
N LYS A 184 -8.51 6.12 -16.88
CA LYS A 184 -9.38 4.93 -16.96
C LYS A 184 -9.25 4.05 -15.71
N THR A 185 -8.04 3.89 -15.19
CA THR A 185 -7.80 3.14 -13.94
C THR A 185 -8.47 3.82 -12.74
N ALA A 186 -8.36 5.15 -12.60
CA ALA A 186 -9.08 5.89 -11.55
C ALA A 186 -10.59 5.68 -11.63
N CYS A 187 -11.15 5.79 -12.84
CA CYS A 187 -12.58 5.54 -13.07
C CYS A 187 -12.96 4.10 -12.68
N LYS A 188 -12.13 3.10 -13.03
CA LYS A 188 -12.35 1.70 -12.61
C LYS A 188 -12.36 1.54 -11.10
N VAL A 189 -11.42 2.16 -10.38
CA VAL A 189 -11.37 2.13 -8.90
C VAL A 189 -12.65 2.70 -8.31
N LEU A 190 -13.09 3.88 -8.78
CA LEU A 190 -14.32 4.52 -8.36
C LEU A 190 -15.53 3.62 -8.57
N THR A 191 -15.70 3.08 -9.77
CA THR A 191 -16.83 2.20 -10.11
C THR A 191 -16.88 0.96 -9.22
N ILE A 192 -15.73 0.30 -9.00
CA ILE A 192 -15.68 -0.89 -8.15
C ILE A 192 -16.01 -0.52 -6.70
N PHE A 193 -15.43 0.56 -6.18
CA PHE A 193 -15.70 1.00 -4.81
C PHE A 193 -17.18 1.36 -4.61
N TRP A 194 -17.79 2.08 -5.56
CA TRP A 194 -19.21 2.43 -5.48
C TRP A 194 -20.13 1.21 -5.47
N ASN A 195 -19.89 0.26 -6.37
CA ASN A 195 -20.66 -0.99 -6.42
C ASN A 195 -20.54 -1.82 -5.15
N MET A 196 -19.49 -1.61 -4.35
CA MET A 196 -19.29 -2.29 -3.08
C MET A 196 -20.01 -1.61 -1.93
N VAL A 197 -20.07 -0.26 -1.92
CA VAL A 197 -20.66 0.52 -0.83
C VAL A 197 -22.18 0.61 -0.93
N ASP A 198 -22.77 0.60 -2.14
CA ASP A 198 -24.23 0.62 -2.31
C ASP A 198 -24.71 -0.03 -3.62
N GLY A 199 -25.78 -0.83 -3.55
CA GLY A 199 -26.53 -1.35 -4.71
C GLY A 199 -27.33 -0.27 -5.48
N ASN A 200 -27.25 1.00 -5.08
CA ASN A 200 -27.94 2.15 -5.68
C ASN A 200 -26.95 3.28 -6.03
N ALA A 201 -25.91 2.93 -6.81
CA ALA A 201 -24.85 3.83 -7.26
C ALA A 201 -25.31 5.15 -7.93
N LEU A 202 -26.57 5.24 -8.36
CA LEU A 202 -27.11 6.42 -9.05
C LEU A 202 -27.39 7.61 -8.11
N TYR A 203 -27.75 7.39 -6.84
CA TYR A 203 -28.25 8.46 -5.97
C TYR A 203 -27.14 9.40 -5.46
N PHE A 204 -25.97 8.85 -5.14
CA PHE A 204 -24.81 9.63 -4.70
C PHE A 204 -24.10 10.35 -5.85
N LEU A 205 -24.12 9.77 -7.06
CA LEU A 205 -23.61 10.44 -8.26
C LEU A 205 -24.46 11.68 -8.59
N ILE A 206 -25.78 11.63 -8.34
CA ILE A 206 -26.65 12.81 -8.48
C ILE A 206 -26.40 13.81 -7.35
N LEU A 207 -26.28 13.40 -6.08
CA LEU A 207 -26.04 14.34 -4.98
C LEU A 207 -24.68 15.04 -5.04
N SER A 208 -23.64 14.38 -5.53
CA SER A 208 -22.30 14.98 -5.71
C SER A 208 -22.25 16.02 -6.84
N PHE A 209 -23.22 16.01 -7.76
CA PHE A 209 -23.41 17.08 -8.75
C PHE A 209 -24.20 18.29 -8.21
N PHE A 210 -24.94 18.16 -7.09
CA PHE A 210 -25.85 19.20 -6.57
C PHE A 210 -25.39 19.89 -5.27
N LEU A 211 -24.30 19.46 -4.64
CA LEU A 211 -23.77 20.05 -3.39
C LEU A 211 -22.44 20.80 -3.57
N LEU A 212 -22.19 21.34 -4.77
CA LEU A 212 -21.23 22.41 -5.04
C LEU A 212 -21.95 23.70 -5.35
#